data_AF-A0A6B2G3Y8-F1
#
_entry.id   AF-A0A6B2G3Y8-F1
#
_cell.length_a   1.000
_cell.length_b   1.000
_cell.length_c   1.000
_cell.angle_alpha   90.00
_cell.angle_beta   90.00
_cell.angle_gamma   90.00
#
_symmetry.space_group_name_H-M   'P 1'
#
loop_
_entity.id
_entity.type
_entity.pdbx_description
1 polymer ?
#
loop_
_entity_poly.entity_id
_entity_poly.type
_entity_poly.pdbx_seq_one_letter_code
_entity_poly.pdbx_strand_id
1 'polypeptide(L)'
;MTDKEKAEEYLNRAKNLLSSGGFFSRMMGHKPDAEEAMIMYKKAGTRFKVAQLWKDAALAYMAAAKIYENDKNEKYATAENYAEAGNCFRKESPNDALNAYQKSIDIYFEMVSQFLKI
;
A
#
# COMPACT_ATOMS: atom_id res chain seq x y z
N MET A 1 -19.41 15.36 -3.35
CA MET A 1 -18.57 14.21 -2.99
C MET A 1 -17.30 14.72 -2.32
N THR A 2 -17.16 14.45 -1.03
CA THR A 2 -16.02 14.86 -0.19
C THR A 2 -14.77 14.05 -0.55
N ASP A 3 -13.58 14.52 -0.16
CA ASP A 3 -12.35 13.74 -0.37
C ASP A 3 -12.37 12.41 0.39
N LYS A 4 -13.02 12.36 1.56
CA LYS A 4 -13.25 11.12 2.31
C LYS A 4 -14.06 10.10 1.50
N GLU A 5 -15.19 10.50 0.94
CA GLU A 5 -16.05 9.62 0.14
C GLU A 5 -15.31 9.07 -1.09
N LYS A 6 -14.52 9.92 -1.77
CA LYS A 6 -13.66 9.49 -2.89
C LYS A 6 -12.60 8.48 -2.44
N ALA A 7 -12.00 8.70 -1.27
CA ALA A 7 -11.01 7.78 -0.72
C ALA A 7 -11.63 6.40 -0.43
N GLU A 8 -12.83 6.37 0.16
CA GLU A 8 -13.58 5.15 0.43
C GLU A 8 -13.99 4.41 -0.85
N GLU A 9 -14.37 5.14 -1.91
CA GLU A 9 -14.63 4.55 -3.23
C GLU A 9 -13.39 3.84 -3.79
N TYR A 10 -12.22 4.51 -3.76
CA TYR A 10 -10.97 3.91 -4.19
C TYR A 10 -10.58 2.69 -3.35
N LEU A 11 -10.77 2.73 -2.02
CA LEU A 11 -10.53 1.58 -1.15
C LEU A 11 -11.41 0.38 -1.52
N ASN A 12 -12.70 0.62 -1.75
CA ASN A 12 -13.63 -0.45 -2.09
C ASN A 12 -13.31 -1.05 -3.45
N ARG A 13 -12.93 -0.22 -4.44
CA ARG A 13 -12.46 -0.69 -5.74
C ARG A 13 -11.20 -1.54 -5.60
N ALA A 14 -10.21 -1.09 -4.81
CA ALA A 14 -8.98 -1.84 -4.57
C ALA A 14 -9.26 -3.22 -3.95
N LYS A 15 -10.14 -3.28 -2.93
CA LYS A 15 -10.56 -4.54 -2.30
C LYS A 15 -11.25 -5.47 -3.30
N ASN A 16 -12.15 -4.93 -4.11
CA ASN A 16 -12.90 -5.69 -5.11
C ASN A 16 -11.97 -6.31 -6.17
N LEU A 17 -10.93 -5.57 -6.61
CA LEU A 17 -9.91 -6.05 -7.56
C LEU A 17 -9.09 -7.22 -7.00
N LEU A 18 -8.89 -7.26 -5.68
CA LEU A 18 -8.20 -8.37 -5.02
C LEU A 18 -9.14 -9.54 -4.68
N SER A 19 -10.40 -9.28 -4.32
CA SER A 19 -11.38 -10.31 -3.95
C SER A 19 -11.97 -11.04 -5.16
N SER A 20 -11.94 -10.42 -6.34
CA SER A 20 -12.33 -11.06 -7.61
C SER A 20 -11.42 -12.23 -7.99
N GLY A 21 -10.45 -12.64 -7.16
CA GLY A 21 -9.65 -13.87 -7.27
C GLY A 21 -10.28 -15.18 -6.74
N GLY A 22 -11.59 -15.21 -6.49
CA GLY A 22 -12.33 -16.41 -6.07
C GLY A 22 -12.35 -17.53 -7.13
N PHE A 23 -12.77 -18.74 -6.72
CA PHE A 23 -12.72 -19.97 -7.54
C PHE A 23 -13.34 -19.81 -8.94
N PHE A 24 -14.44 -19.06 -9.07
CA PHE A 24 -15.12 -18.81 -10.33
C PHE A 24 -14.33 -17.93 -11.31
N SER A 25 -13.60 -16.94 -10.80
CA SER A 25 -12.77 -16.04 -11.62
C SER A 25 -11.50 -16.74 -12.10
N ARG A 26 -10.93 -17.62 -11.26
CA ARG A 26 -9.82 -18.52 -11.64
C ARG A 26 -10.23 -19.50 -12.74
N MET A 27 -11.49 -19.96 -12.72
CA MET A 27 -12.07 -20.81 -13.77
C MET A 27 -12.29 -20.04 -15.10
N MET A 28 -12.58 -18.74 -15.04
CA MET A 28 -12.67 -17.86 -16.22
C MET A 28 -11.32 -17.22 -16.61
N GLY A 29 -10.20 -17.67 -16.04
CA GLY A 29 -8.86 -17.21 -16.39
C GLY A 29 -8.52 -15.77 -15.97
N HIS A 30 -9.36 -15.11 -15.18
CA HIS A 30 -9.08 -13.76 -14.68
C HIS A 30 -8.15 -13.82 -13.47
N LYS A 31 -6.95 -13.23 -13.60
CA LYS A 31 -6.02 -13.02 -12.49
C LYS A 31 -6.42 -11.75 -11.72
N PRO A 32 -6.17 -11.69 -10.40
CA PRO A 32 -6.28 -10.45 -9.65
C PRO A 32 -5.39 -9.37 -10.27
N ASP A 33 -5.96 -8.18 -10.50
CA ASP A 33 -5.19 -7.03 -10.99
C ASP A 33 -4.52 -6.32 -9.79
N ALA A 34 -3.38 -6.89 -9.38
CA ALA A 34 -2.59 -6.40 -8.26
C ALA A 34 -2.10 -4.96 -8.49
N GLU A 35 -1.76 -4.61 -9.73
CA GLU A 35 -1.23 -3.29 -10.07
C GLU A 35 -2.33 -2.23 -9.96
N GLU A 36 -3.50 -2.49 -10.55
CA GLU A 36 -4.64 -1.58 -10.43
C GLU A 36 -5.06 -1.44 -8.97
N ALA A 37 -5.10 -2.53 -8.20
CA ALA A 37 -5.44 -2.48 -6.78
C ALA A 37 -4.46 -1.60 -5.97
N MET A 38 -3.16 -1.72 -6.22
CA MET A 38 -2.12 -0.91 -5.59
C MET A 38 -2.30 0.59 -5.92
N ILE A 39 -2.54 0.91 -7.19
CA ILE A 39 -2.82 2.28 -7.64
C ILE A 39 -4.06 2.85 -6.94
N MET A 40 -5.12 2.06 -6.79
CA MET A 40 -6.33 2.49 -6.09
C MET A 40 -6.09 2.75 -4.60
N TYR A 41 -5.32 1.89 -3.91
CA TYR A 41 -4.91 2.16 -2.53
C TYR A 41 -4.08 3.45 -2.39
N LYS A 42 -3.13 3.72 -3.28
CA LYS A 42 -2.35 4.97 -3.27
C LYS A 42 -3.25 6.19 -3.50
N LYS A 43 -4.23 6.10 -4.42
CA LYS A 43 -5.22 7.17 -4.66
C LYS A 43 -6.08 7.42 -3.42
N ALA A 44 -6.52 6.37 -2.73
CA ALA A 44 -7.23 6.49 -1.47
C ALA A 44 -6.37 7.19 -0.41
N GLY A 45 -5.11 6.76 -0.23
CA GLY A 45 -4.17 7.36 0.71
C GLY A 45 -3.98 8.87 0.49
N THR A 46 -3.79 9.29 -0.76
CA THR A 46 -3.68 10.71 -1.14
C THR A 46 -4.94 11.50 -0.77
N ARG A 47 -6.14 10.94 -0.99
CA ARG A 47 -7.41 11.61 -0.65
C ARG A 47 -7.64 11.69 0.85
N PHE A 48 -7.30 10.65 1.61
CA PHE A 48 -7.32 10.69 3.06
C PHE A 48 -6.37 11.74 3.62
N LYS A 49 -5.18 11.94 3.03
CA LYS A 49 -4.26 13.04 3.40
C LYS A 49 -4.91 14.41 3.23
N VAL A 50 -5.60 14.65 2.11
CA VAL A 50 -6.32 15.92 1.85
C VAL A 50 -7.44 16.12 2.87
N ALA A 51 -8.15 15.06 3.23
CA ALA A 51 -9.19 15.06 4.26
C ALA A 51 -8.64 15.12 5.71
N GLN A 52 -7.31 15.18 5.89
CA GLN A 52 -6.62 15.13 7.19
C GLN A 52 -6.89 13.86 8.02
N LEU A 53 -7.32 12.78 7.36
CA LEU A 53 -7.52 11.46 7.96
C LEU A 53 -6.22 10.67 7.91
N TRP A 54 -5.25 11.08 8.73
CA TRP A 54 -3.87 10.58 8.67
C TRP A 54 -3.76 9.07 8.92
N LYS A 55 -4.54 8.53 9.87
CA LYS A 55 -4.56 7.10 10.15
C LYS A 55 -5.08 6.28 8.97
N ASP A 56 -6.17 6.71 8.35
CA ASP A 56 -6.76 6.02 7.19
C ASP A 56 -5.84 6.11 5.97
N ALA A 57 -5.19 7.25 5.77
CA ALA A 57 -4.17 7.42 4.74
C ALA A 57 -3.03 6.41 4.91
N ALA A 58 -2.50 6.31 6.13
CA ALA A 58 -1.41 5.40 6.43
C ALA A 58 -1.79 3.94 6.20
N LEU A 59 -2.98 3.53 6.63
CA LEU A 59 -3.50 2.17 6.39
C LEU A 59 -3.67 1.88 4.89
N ALA A 60 -4.09 2.86 4.09
CA ALA A 60 -4.18 2.71 2.64
C ALA A 60 -2.80 2.50 2.00
N TYR A 61 -1.78 3.27 2.39
CA TYR A 61 -0.41 3.05 1.90
C TYR A 61 0.18 1.72 2.36
N MET A 62 -0.08 1.28 3.59
CA MET A 62 0.31 -0.06 4.04
C MET A 62 -0.35 -1.15 3.20
N ALA A 63 -1.63 -1.00 2.85
CA ALA A 63 -2.32 -1.95 1.98
C ALA A 63 -1.71 -1.97 0.56
N ALA A 64 -1.32 -0.82 0.02
CA ALA A 64 -0.60 -0.72 -1.25
C ALA A 64 0.76 -1.45 -1.19
N ALA A 65 1.55 -1.24 -0.12
CA ALA A 65 2.83 -1.91 0.07
C ALA A 65 2.68 -3.44 0.18
N LYS A 66 1.68 -3.91 0.92
CA LYS A 66 1.44 -5.35 1.14
C LYS A 66 1.15 -6.14 -0.14
N ILE A 67 0.63 -5.51 -1.20
CA ILE A 67 0.36 -6.19 -2.47
C ILE A 67 1.65 -6.76 -3.07
N TYR A 68 2.75 -6.02 -2.98
CA TYR A 68 4.03 -6.36 -3.59
C TYR A 68 5.14 -6.66 -2.57
N GLU A 69 4.79 -6.88 -1.30
CA GLU A 69 5.77 -7.09 -0.22
C GLU A 69 6.72 -8.27 -0.47
N ASN A 70 6.27 -9.28 -1.22
CA ASN A 70 7.08 -10.45 -1.59
C ASN A 70 7.64 -10.40 -3.03
N ASP A 71 7.36 -9.34 -3.79
CA ASP A 71 7.85 -9.18 -5.15
C ASP A 71 9.22 -8.50 -5.16
N LYS A 72 10.24 -9.23 -5.63
CA LYS A 72 11.62 -8.76 -5.66
C LYS A 72 11.83 -7.59 -6.62
N ASN A 73 10.99 -7.44 -7.63
CA ASN A 73 11.11 -6.36 -8.62
C ASN A 73 10.49 -5.05 -8.11
N GLU A 74 9.58 -5.12 -7.14
CA GLU A 74 8.78 -3.99 -6.65
C GLU A 74 9.23 -3.49 -5.27
N LYS A 75 10.42 -3.88 -4.81
CA LYS A 75 10.95 -3.52 -3.48
C LYS A 75 11.02 -2.02 -3.26
N TYR A 76 11.47 -1.25 -4.26
CA TYR A 76 11.56 0.20 -4.15
C TYR A 76 10.19 0.83 -3.90
N ALA A 77 9.19 0.47 -4.71
CA ALA A 77 7.82 0.98 -4.58
C ALA A 77 7.17 0.54 -3.26
N THR A 78 7.45 -0.69 -2.82
CA THR A 78 7.00 -1.22 -1.53
C THR A 78 7.58 -0.42 -0.36
N ALA A 79 8.89 -0.18 -0.37
CA ALA A 79 9.58 0.61 0.65
C ALA A 79 9.09 2.07 0.68
N GLU A 80 8.87 2.68 -0.48
CA GLU A 80 8.32 4.04 -0.61
C GLU A 80 6.91 4.13 0.02
N ASN A 81 6.03 3.17 -0.27
CA ASN A 81 4.69 3.13 0.31
C ASN A 81 4.73 2.95 1.84
N TYR A 82 5.64 2.13 2.38
CA TYR A 82 5.83 2.03 3.83
C TYR A 82 6.37 3.33 4.45
N ALA A 83 7.27 4.05 3.78
CA ALA A 83 7.74 5.37 4.22
C ALA A 83 6.60 6.41 4.25
N GLU A 84 5.74 6.43 3.22
CA GLU A 84 4.57 7.30 3.18
C GLU A 84 3.54 6.95 4.27
N ALA A 85 3.37 5.66 4.59
CA ALA A 85 2.55 5.24 5.73
C ALA A 85 3.13 5.79 7.05
N GLY A 86 4.44 5.69 7.26
CA GLY A 86 5.13 6.27 8.42
C GLY A 86 4.93 7.79 8.53
N ASN A 87 5.05 8.50 7.40
CA ASN A 87 4.83 9.95 7.32
C ASN A 87 3.42 10.34 7.77
N CYS A 88 2.43 9.53 7.42
CA CYS A 88 1.04 9.73 7.82
C CYS A 88 0.83 9.38 9.31
N PHE A 89 1.38 8.26 9.79
CA PHE A 89 1.20 7.85 11.18
C PHE A 89 1.87 8.78 12.21
N ARG A 90 2.94 9.50 11.84
CA ARG A 90 3.71 10.35 12.78
C ARG A 90 2.84 11.26 13.67
N LYS A 91 1.70 11.74 13.18
CA LYS A 91 0.81 12.66 13.92
C LYS A 91 -0.19 11.96 14.85
N GLU A 92 -0.55 10.72 14.56
CA GLU A 92 -1.65 9.99 15.22
C GLU A 92 -1.16 8.81 16.07
N SER A 93 -0.11 8.12 15.60
CA SER A 93 0.41 6.90 16.22
C SER A 93 1.92 6.78 15.97
N PRO A 94 2.76 7.32 16.88
CA PRO A 94 4.21 7.24 16.75
C PRO A 94 4.74 5.80 16.68
N ASN A 95 4.11 4.87 17.40
CA ASN A 95 4.50 3.45 17.39
C ASN A 95 4.25 2.80 16.03
N ASP A 96 3.10 3.07 15.40
CA ASP A 96 2.81 2.56 14.05
C ASP A 96 3.72 3.22 13.01
N ALA A 97 4.08 4.49 13.20
CA ALA A 97 5.05 5.17 12.35
C ALA A 97 6.43 4.50 12.41
N LEU A 98 6.93 4.19 13.62
CA LEU A 98 8.19 3.48 13.80
C LEU A 98 8.19 2.12 13.11
N ASN A 99 7.11 1.35 13.28
CA ASN A 99 6.97 0.05 12.60
C ASN A 99 6.97 0.18 11.07
N ALA A 100 6.28 1.19 10.53
CA ALA A 100 6.23 1.43 9.09
C ALA A 100 7.60 1.87 8.55
N TYR A 101 8.30 2.77 9.24
CA TYR A 101 9.65 3.19 8.86
C TYR A 101 10.66 2.05 8.96
N GLN A 102 10.59 1.22 10.01
CA GLN A 102 11.47 0.06 10.15
C GLN A 102 11.31 -0.90 8.96
N LYS A 103 10.06 -1.22 8.58
CA LYS A 103 9.80 -2.02 7.38
C LYS A 103 10.38 -1.40 6.11
N SER A 104 10.24 -0.09 5.93
CA SER A 104 10.81 0.62 4.78
C SER A 104 12.35 0.50 4.75
N ILE A 105 13.00 0.70 5.89
CA ILE A 105 14.46 0.56 6.06
C ILE A 105 14.91 -0.87 5.75
N ASP A 106 14.23 -1.88 6.29
CA ASP A 106 14.60 -3.29 6.08
C ASP A 106 14.56 -3.66 4.59
N ILE A 107 13.53 -3.20 3.85
CA ILE A 107 13.41 -3.47 2.42
C ILE A 107 14.48 -2.72 1.62
N TYR A 108 14.76 -1.45 1.93
CA TYR A 108 15.83 -0.71 1.28
C TYR A 108 17.20 -1.35 1.55
N PHE A 109 17.44 -1.80 2.77
CA PHE A 109 18.66 -2.51 3.13
C PHE A 109 18.79 -3.82 2.32
N GLU A 110 17.73 -4.63 2.25
CA GLU A 110 17.74 -5.86 1.45
C GLU A 110 17.99 -5.58 -0.05
N MET A 111 17.42 -4.50 -0.58
CA MET A 111 17.64 -4.07 -1.97
C MET A 111 19.12 -3.72 -2.23
N VAL A 112 19.74 -2.97 -1.30
CA VAL A 112 21.16 -2.60 -1.39
C VAL A 112 22.07 -3.83 -1.24
N SER A 113 21.79 -4.72 -0.29
CA SER A 113 22.56 -5.96 -0.10
C SER A 113 22.52 -6.86 -1.34
N GLN A 114 21.34 -7.01 -1.98
CA GLN A 114 21.22 -7.77 -3.22
C GLN A 114 22.03 -7.16 -4.37
N PHE A 115 22.06 -5.83 -4.48
CA PHE A 115 22.86 -5.15 -5.48
C PHE A 115 24.36 -5.33 -5.24
N LEU A 116 24.79 -5.24 -3.98
CA LEU A 116 26.20 -5.35 -3.59
C LEU A 116 26.70 -6.80 -3.45
N LYS A 117 25.81 -7.80 -3.46
CA LYS A 117 26.10 -9.24 -3.26
C LYS A 117 26.93 -9.51 -1.98
N ILE A 118 26.69 -8.73 -0.94
CA ILE A 118 27.27 -8.90 0.41
C ILE A 118 26.22 -9.38 1.40
#